data_AF-A0AAE5WZC7-F1
#
_entry.id   AF-A0AAE5WZC7-F1
#
_cell.length_a   1.000
_cell.length_b   1.000
_cell.length_c   1.000
_cell.angle_alpha   90.00
_cell.angle_beta   90.00
_cell.angle_gamma   90.00
#
_symmetry.space_group_name_H-M   'P 1'
#
loop_
_entity.id
_entity.type
_entity.pdbx_description
1 polymer ?
#
loop_
_entity_poly.entity_id
_entity_poly.type
_entity_poly.pdbx_seq_one_letter_code
_entity_poly.pdbx_strand_id
1 'polypeptide(L)'
;MTMRRLLLVAMLGSATVLALGRTASAEVKVAGRPDAVHLEVHDASLHDVLAALQERFNLRYRSADALEAQVTGVFDGPLRRVVARLLSGHDYAMQVTADSIDVLVLASQGPSATVVAAVTPASAARPPLTAAERKHYDSGHLR
;
A
#
# COMPACT_ATOMS: atom_id res chain seq x y z
N MET A 1 46.96 30.09 24.45
CA MET A 1 46.84 30.43 23.00
C MET A 1 47.91 29.63 22.28
N THR A 2 47.68 28.70 21.36
CA THR A 2 46.55 28.23 20.57
C THR A 2 46.99 26.84 20.06
N MET A 3 46.34 25.77 20.50
CA MET A 3 45.32 25.10 19.69
C MET A 3 45.84 24.57 18.35
N ARG A 4 46.51 23.40 18.40
CA ARG A 4 46.60 22.47 17.27
C ARG A 4 46.56 21.02 17.76
N ARG A 5 45.66 20.78 18.71
CA ARG A 5 45.03 19.47 18.99
C ARG A 5 44.09 19.17 17.82
N LEU A 6 44.58 18.71 16.69
CA LEU A 6 43.83 18.24 15.51
C LEU A 6 44.91 18.09 14.45
N LEU A 7 45.40 16.91 14.12
CA LEU A 7 44.71 15.76 13.57
C LEU A 7 45.74 14.64 13.61
N LEU A 8 45.43 13.48 14.19
CA LEU A 8 46.06 12.16 13.93
C LEU A 8 45.60 11.20 15.04
N VAL A 9 44.31 10.87 15.04
CA VAL A 9 43.80 9.65 15.69
C VAL A 9 43.18 8.87 14.54
N ALA A 10 44.00 8.10 13.82
CA ALA A 10 44.34 6.71 14.13
C ALA A 10 43.09 5.81 14.07
N MET A 11 43.03 5.11 12.94
CA MET A 11 42.19 3.94 12.64
C MET A 11 41.70 3.17 13.88
N LEU A 12 40.38 3.10 14.05
CA LEU A 12 39.74 1.85 14.44
C LEU A 12 38.59 1.59 13.47
N GLY A 13 38.80 0.61 12.61
CA GLY A 13 37.80 0.10 11.69
C GLY A 13 36.68 -0.57 12.46
N SER A 14 35.49 0.01 12.38
CA SER A 14 34.27 -0.71 12.69
C SER A 14 33.86 -1.48 11.44
N ALA A 15 34.19 -2.77 11.44
CA ALA A 15 33.59 -3.75 10.54
C ALA A 15 32.08 -3.77 10.79
N THR A 16 31.33 -3.00 10.00
CA THR A 16 29.88 -3.14 9.93
C THR A 16 29.59 -4.45 9.22
N VAL A 17 29.34 -5.47 10.04
CA VAL A 17 28.83 -6.79 9.63
C VAL A 17 27.60 -6.57 8.76
N LEU A 18 27.72 -6.79 7.45
CA LEU A 18 26.58 -6.99 6.58
C LEU A 18 25.93 -8.30 7.01
N ALA A 19 24.93 -8.21 7.87
CA ALA A 19 23.98 -9.27 8.10
C ALA A 19 23.20 -9.48 6.79
N LEU A 20 23.71 -10.33 5.90
CA LEU A 20 22.89 -10.99 4.89
C LEU A 20 21.99 -11.97 5.64
N GLY A 21 20.96 -11.41 6.30
CA GLY A 21 19.75 -12.16 6.58
C GLY A 21 19.23 -12.63 5.22
N ARG A 22 19.23 -13.94 5.01
CA ARG A 22 18.36 -14.58 4.02
C ARG A 22 16.93 -14.29 4.45
N THR A 23 16.44 -13.10 4.15
CA THR A 23 15.03 -12.78 4.24
C THR A 23 14.36 -13.54 3.09
N ALA A 24 13.24 -14.21 3.36
CA ALA A 24 12.26 -14.45 2.31
C ALA A 24 12.13 -13.14 1.52
N SER A 25 12.18 -13.21 0.19
CA SER A 25 12.46 -12.05 -0.66
C SER A 25 11.28 -11.07 -0.62
N ALA A 26 11.19 -10.29 0.46
CA ALA A 26 10.26 -9.20 0.66
C ALA A 26 10.62 -8.13 -0.36
N GLU A 27 9.91 -8.12 -1.48
CA GLU A 27 10.15 -7.21 -2.58
C GLU A 27 8.98 -6.24 -2.67
N VAL A 28 9.28 -4.94 -2.54
CA VAL A 28 8.31 -3.86 -2.69
C VAL A 28 8.79 -2.92 -3.79
N LYS A 29 8.07 -2.88 -4.90
CA LYS A 29 8.32 -1.98 -6.03
C LYS A 29 7.20 -0.96 -6.12
N VAL A 30 7.57 0.31 -6.02
CA VAL A 30 6.64 1.44 -6.11
C VAL A 30 7.02 2.30 -7.30
N ALA A 31 6.06 2.50 -8.22
CA ALA A 31 6.22 3.34 -9.38
C ALA A 31 4.99 4.24 -9.62
N GLY A 32 5.16 5.28 -10.44
CA GLY A 32 4.07 6.14 -10.89
C GLY A 32 3.89 7.43 -10.07
N ARG A 33 2.70 8.02 -10.18
CA ARG A 33 2.28 9.28 -9.53
C ARG A 33 1.17 8.99 -8.52
N PRO A 34 0.87 9.89 -7.56
CA PRO A 34 -0.17 9.64 -6.56
C PRO A 34 -1.56 9.33 -7.15
N ASP A 35 -1.87 9.80 -8.37
CA ASP A 35 -3.13 9.50 -9.06
C ASP A 35 -3.12 8.16 -9.82
N ALA A 36 -1.94 7.60 -10.07
CA ALA A 36 -1.71 6.38 -10.84
C ALA A 36 -0.46 5.67 -10.29
N VAL A 37 -0.61 5.09 -9.10
CA VAL A 37 0.41 4.28 -8.43
C VAL A 37 0.36 2.87 -8.99
N HIS A 38 1.54 2.32 -9.25
CA HIS A 38 1.76 0.91 -9.52
C HIS A 38 2.60 0.36 -8.37
N LEU A 39 2.00 -0.52 -7.57
CA LEU A 39 2.64 -1.15 -6.42
C LEU A 39 2.69 -2.66 -6.66
N GLU A 40 3.88 -3.23 -6.71
CA GLU A 40 4.11 -4.67 -6.78
C GLU A 40 4.76 -5.11 -5.47
N VAL A 41 4.13 -6.08 -4.80
CA VAL A 41 4.55 -6.60 -3.51
C VAL A 41 4.70 -8.11 -3.57
N HIS A 42 5.81 -8.63 -3.07
CA HIS A 42 6.07 -10.05 -2.92
C HIS A 42 6.53 -10.34 -1.48
N ASP A 43 5.75 -11.14 -0.75
CA ASP A 43 6.05 -11.62 0.61
C ASP A 43 6.61 -10.54 1.56
N ALA A 44 6.02 -9.35 1.52
CA ALA A 44 6.46 -8.22 2.34
C ALA A 44 5.44 -7.91 3.44
N SER A 45 5.93 -7.45 4.58
CA SER A 45 5.06 -7.03 5.67
C SER A 45 4.28 -5.76 5.28
N LEU A 46 3.05 -5.65 5.80
CA LEU A 46 2.22 -4.46 5.64
C LEU A 46 2.94 -3.19 6.14
N HIS A 47 3.76 -3.32 7.19
CA HIS A 47 4.65 -2.26 7.65
C HIS A 47 5.61 -1.77 6.55
N ASP A 48 6.35 -2.69 5.92
CA ASP A 48 7.35 -2.36 4.88
C ASP A 48 6.70 -1.72 3.65
N VAL A 49 5.52 -2.22 3.26
CA VAL A 49 4.77 -1.65 2.14
C VAL A 49 4.33 -0.22 2.43
N LEU A 50 3.80 0.06 3.64
CA LEU A 50 3.39 1.41 4.02
C LEU A 50 4.59 2.36 4.19
N ALA A 51 5.72 1.86 4.69
CA ALA A 51 6.96 2.62 4.78
C ALA A 51 7.46 3.03 3.38
N ALA A 52 7.49 2.10 2.42
CA ALA A 52 7.88 2.39 1.03
C ALA A 52 6.95 3.42 0.36
N LEU A 53 5.64 3.36 0.63
CA LEU A 53 4.69 4.37 0.15
C LEU A 53 4.90 5.74 0.80
N GLN A 54 5.25 5.79 2.09
CA GLN A 54 5.59 7.02 2.81
C GLN A 54 6.91 7.65 2.32
N GLU A 55 7.88 6.85 1.88
CA GLU A 55 9.14 7.38 1.32
C GLU A 55 8.96 7.97 -0.08
N ARG A 56 8.06 7.40 -0.88
CA ARG A 56 7.83 7.81 -2.28
C ARG A 56 6.78 8.90 -2.43
N PHE A 57 5.80 8.93 -1.54
CA PHE A 57 4.68 9.86 -1.60
C PHE A 57 4.56 10.62 -0.28
N ASN A 58 3.86 11.74 -0.27
CA ASN A 58 3.60 12.52 0.94
C ASN A 58 2.51 11.86 1.83
N LEU A 59 2.68 10.57 2.12
CA LEU A 59 1.81 9.75 2.95
C LEU A 59 2.39 9.72 4.37
N ARG A 60 1.53 9.87 5.37
CA ARG A 60 1.91 9.73 6.78
C ARG A 60 1.12 8.60 7.39
N TYR A 61 1.81 7.65 7.97
CA TYR A 61 1.17 6.49 8.59
C TYR A 61 1.54 6.40 10.07
N ARG A 62 0.56 6.04 10.91
CA ARG A 62 0.73 5.68 12.31
C ARG A 62 0.00 4.39 12.61
N SER A 63 0.67 3.46 13.31
CA SER A 63 0.03 2.33 13.96
C SER A 63 0.32 2.35 15.46
N ALA A 64 -0.57 1.72 16.23
CA ALA A 64 -0.30 1.37 17.62
C ALA A 64 0.31 -0.05 17.77
N ASP A 65 0.23 -0.88 16.72
CA ASP A 65 0.61 -2.29 16.73
C ASP A 65 1.58 -2.63 15.57
N ALA A 66 2.21 -3.80 15.61
CA ALA A 66 3.12 -4.27 14.59
C ALA A 66 2.33 -4.81 13.38
N LEU A 67 2.44 -4.14 12.23
CA LEU A 67 1.76 -4.54 10.99
C LEU A 67 2.51 -5.67 10.27
N GLU A 68 2.58 -6.84 10.91
CA GLU A 68 3.31 -8.01 10.40
C GLU A 68 2.53 -8.85 9.38
N ALA A 69 1.31 -8.42 9.03
CA ALA A 69 0.50 -9.08 8.01
C ALA A 69 1.25 -9.14 6.68
N GLN A 70 1.42 -10.34 6.13
CA GLN A 70 2.10 -10.55 4.86
C GLN A 70 1.20 -10.16 3.69
N VAL A 71 1.75 -9.35 2.80
CA VAL A 71 1.06 -8.86 1.61
C VAL A 71 1.79 -9.39 0.38
N THR A 72 1.01 -9.89 -0.58
CA THR A 72 1.52 -10.25 -1.90
C THR A 72 0.48 -9.90 -2.95
N GLY A 73 0.90 -9.22 -4.02
CA GLY A 73 0.03 -8.84 -5.12
C GLY A 73 0.47 -7.57 -5.82
N VAL A 74 -0.28 -7.23 -6.86
CA VAL A 74 -0.09 -6.01 -7.64
C VAL A 74 -1.30 -5.10 -7.43
N PHE A 75 -1.05 -3.82 -7.15
CA PHE A 75 -2.05 -2.82 -6.85
C PHE A 75 -1.88 -1.60 -7.75
N ASP A 76 -2.84 -1.40 -8.64
CA ASP A 76 -2.87 -0.28 -9.57
C ASP A 76 -3.96 0.74 -9.22
N GLY A 77 -3.63 2.02 -9.27
CA GLY A 77 -4.60 3.12 -9.25
C GLY A 77 -4.20 4.27 -8.31
N PRO A 78 -5.15 5.14 -7.94
CA PRO A 78 -4.86 6.26 -7.05
C PRO A 78 -4.36 5.76 -5.70
N LEU A 79 -3.38 6.46 -5.11
CA LEU A 79 -2.73 6.10 -3.84
C LEU A 79 -3.76 5.79 -2.75
N ARG A 80 -4.80 6.63 -2.61
CA ARG A 80 -5.93 6.41 -1.69
C ARG A 80 -6.57 5.03 -1.84
N ARG A 81 -6.81 4.59 -3.08
CA ARG A 81 -7.44 3.30 -3.38
C ARG A 81 -6.47 2.13 -3.18
N VAL A 82 -5.18 2.34 -3.42
CA VAL A 82 -4.15 1.34 -3.14
C VAL A 82 -4.05 1.11 -1.64
N VAL A 83 -3.91 2.18 -0.84
CA VAL A 83 -3.81 2.09 0.62
C VAL A 83 -5.09 1.49 1.24
N ALA A 84 -6.28 1.88 0.78
CA ALA A 84 -7.54 1.31 1.26
C ALA A 84 -7.66 -0.21 0.99
N ARG A 85 -7.12 -0.69 -0.14
CA ARG A 85 -7.07 -2.13 -0.46
C ARG A 85 -6.02 -2.86 0.37
N LEU A 86 -4.89 -2.23 0.60
CA LEU A 86 -3.80 -2.78 1.39
C LEU A 86 -4.21 -2.97 2.87
N LEU A 87 -4.99 -2.03 3.41
CA LEU A 87 -5.55 -2.07 4.75
C LEU A 87 -6.88 -2.85 4.84
N SER A 88 -7.28 -3.53 3.77
CA SER A 88 -8.43 -4.43 3.79
C SER A 88 -8.26 -5.46 4.90
N GLY A 89 -9.24 -5.57 5.80
CA GLY A 89 -9.19 -6.50 6.93
C GLY A 89 -8.54 -5.94 8.20
N HIS A 90 -8.17 -4.66 8.21
CA HIS A 90 -7.76 -3.93 9.41
C HIS A 90 -8.75 -2.81 9.71
N ASP A 91 -8.89 -2.45 10.99
CA ASP A 91 -9.59 -1.23 11.36
C ASP A 91 -8.66 -0.04 11.12
N TYR A 92 -9.07 0.89 10.24
CA TYR A 92 -8.27 2.06 9.93
C TYR A 92 -9.12 3.32 9.73
N ALA A 93 -8.51 4.46 10.03
CA ALA A 93 -9.01 5.78 9.68
C ALA A 93 -8.05 6.42 8.66
N MET A 94 -8.60 7.05 7.63
CA MET A 94 -7.82 7.73 6.61
C MET A 94 -8.37 9.15 6.42
N GLN A 95 -7.47 10.12 6.51
CA GLN A 95 -7.73 11.51 6.19
C GLN A 95 -6.98 11.86 4.91
N VAL A 96 -7.70 12.44 3.95
CA VAL A 96 -7.14 12.84 2.66
C VAL A 96 -7.24 14.35 2.55
N THR A 97 -6.11 15.01 2.39
CA THR A 97 -6.02 16.44 2.13
C THR A 97 -5.62 16.66 0.66
N ALA A 98 -5.49 17.93 0.24
CA ALA A 98 -5.04 18.24 -1.11
C ALA A 98 -3.59 17.78 -1.37
N ASP A 99 -2.76 17.77 -0.32
CA ASP A 99 -1.31 17.59 -0.43
C ASP A 99 -0.78 16.34 0.29
N SER A 100 -1.58 15.73 1.18
CA SER A 100 -1.18 14.59 2.00
C SER A 100 -2.29 13.55 2.16
N ILE A 101 -1.86 12.32 2.48
CA ILE A 101 -2.75 11.27 2.97
C ILE A 101 -2.24 10.84 4.34
N ASP A 102 -3.07 11.01 5.36
CA ASP A 102 -2.77 10.64 6.73
C ASP A 102 -3.58 9.38 7.09
N VAL A 103 -2.88 8.34 7.54
CA VAL A 103 -3.44 7.01 7.80
C VAL A 103 -3.17 6.61 9.25
N LEU A 104 -4.23 6.27 9.97
CA LEU A 104 -4.16 5.74 11.33
C LEU A 104 -4.72 4.31 11.34
N VAL A 105 -3.89 3.34 11.69
CA VAL A 105 -4.32 1.93 11.82
C VAL A 105 -4.62 1.61 13.28
N LEU A 106 -5.88 1.24 13.55
CA LEU A 106 -6.49 1.06 14.86
C LEU A 106 -6.53 -0.44 15.22
N ALA A 107 -5.37 -1.03 15.48
CA ALA A 107 -5.19 -2.43 15.90
C ALA A 107 -5.70 -3.52 14.93
N SER A 108 -5.14 -4.73 15.07
CA SER A 108 -5.45 -5.89 14.23
C SER A 108 -6.51 -6.78 14.92
N GLN A 109 -7.60 -7.10 14.23
CA GLN A 109 -8.65 -8.00 14.73
C GLN A 109 -8.22 -9.47 14.56
N GLY A 110 -7.39 -10.02 15.47
CA GLY A 110 -7.08 -11.46 15.52
C GLY A 110 -6.38 -12.01 14.26
N PRO A 111 -6.09 -13.34 14.19
CA PRO A 111 -5.17 -13.91 13.19
C PRO A 111 -5.69 -13.68 11.77
N SER A 112 -5.15 -12.66 11.12
CA SER A 112 -5.66 -12.10 9.87
C SER A 112 -5.17 -12.94 8.70
N ALA A 113 -6.14 -13.38 7.89
CA ALA A 113 -5.93 -14.17 6.70
C ALA A 113 -4.99 -13.47 5.71
N THR A 114 -4.13 -14.25 5.05
CA THR A 114 -3.32 -13.81 3.92
C THR A 114 -4.20 -13.08 2.90
N VAL A 115 -3.99 -11.76 2.74
CA VAL A 115 -4.73 -10.96 1.77
C VAL A 115 -4.10 -11.19 0.40
N VAL A 116 -4.64 -12.17 -0.33
CA VAL A 116 -4.31 -12.40 -1.74
C VAL A 116 -5.20 -11.49 -2.58
N ALA A 117 -4.61 -10.49 -3.23
CA ALA A 117 -5.33 -9.65 -4.17
C ALA A 117 -5.75 -10.48 -5.40
N ALA A 118 -6.99 -10.96 -5.42
CA ALA A 118 -7.55 -11.65 -6.58
C ALA A 118 -7.70 -10.65 -7.74
N VAL A 119 -6.96 -10.89 -8.83
CA VAL A 119 -7.16 -10.21 -10.10
C VAL A 119 -8.53 -10.64 -10.63
N THR A 120 -9.56 -9.83 -10.40
CA THR A 120 -10.86 -10.02 -11.04
C THR A 120 -10.76 -9.44 -12.45
N PRO A 121 -10.85 -10.25 -13.52
CA PRO A 121 -10.95 -9.70 -14.86
C PRO A 121 -12.28 -8.96 -14.98
N ALA A 122 -12.21 -7.63 -15.10
CA ALA A 122 -13.35 -6.79 -15.41
C ALA A 122 -13.76 -7.00 -16.88
N SER A 123 -14.49 -8.08 -17.17
CA SER A 123 -15.28 -8.18 -18.40
C SER A 123 -16.33 -9.27 -18.28
N ALA A 124 -17.44 -8.96 -17.60
CA ALA A 124 -18.72 -9.55 -17.94
C ALA A 124 -19.51 -8.47 -18.68
N ALA A 125 -19.46 -8.50 -20.00
CA ALA A 125 -20.31 -7.67 -20.84
C ALA A 125 -21.77 -7.82 -20.38
N ARG A 126 -22.40 -6.70 -20.03
CA ARG A 126 -23.84 -6.66 -19.75
C ARG A 126 -24.57 -7.21 -21.00
N PRO A 127 -25.44 -8.22 -20.88
CA PRO A 127 -26.22 -8.70 -22.02
C PRO A 127 -27.02 -7.52 -22.61
N PRO A 128 -27.13 -7.40 -23.96
CA PRO A 128 -28.02 -6.41 -24.54
C PRO A 128 -29.45 -6.68 -24.08
N LEU A 129 -30.13 -5.62 -23.61
CA LEU A 129 -31.56 -5.64 -23.25
C LEU A 129 -32.35 -6.44 -24.28
N THR A 130 -33.07 -7.46 -23.81
CA THR A 130 -33.91 -8.27 -24.68
C THR A 130 -35.08 -7.43 -25.20
N ALA A 131 -35.63 -7.79 -26.37
CA ALA A 131 -36.76 -7.05 -26.96
C ALA A 131 -37.99 -6.97 -26.02
N ALA A 132 -38.10 -7.92 -25.09
CA ALA A 132 -39.14 -7.94 -24.05
C ALA A 132 -38.97 -6.80 -23.03
N GLU A 133 -37.74 -6.49 -22.60
CA GLU A 133 -37.47 -5.42 -21.63
C GLU A 133 -37.66 -4.02 -22.23
N ARG A 134 -37.38 -3.85 -23.53
CA ARG A 134 -37.64 -2.57 -24.22
C ARG A 134 -39.12 -2.21 -24.26
N LYS A 135 -40.02 -3.19 -24.41
CA LYS A 135 -41.48 -2.93 -24.41
C LYS A 135 -42.01 -2.49 -23.04
N HIS A 136 -41.39 -2.95 -21.96
CA HIS A 136 -41.82 -2.58 -20.60
C HIS A 136 -41.49 -1.12 -20.26
N TYR A 137 -40.38 -0.61 -20.79
CA TYR A 137 -39.96 0.78 -20.56
C TYR A 137 -40.85 1.80 -21.29
N ASP A 138 -41.33 1.46 -22.48
CA ASP A 138 -42.20 2.32 -23.31
C ASP A 138 -43.60 2.50 -22.70
N SER A 139 -44.15 1.46 -22.05
CA SER A 139 -45.47 1.51 -21.41
C SER A 139 -45.51 2.20 -20.04
N GLY A 140 -44.36 2.58 -19.48
CA GLY A 140 -44.28 3.20 -18.14
C GLY A 140 -44.39 4.72 -18.09
N HIS A 141 -44.30 5.41 -19.25
CA HIS A 141 -44.10 6.86 -19.30
C HIS A 141 -45.31 7.69 -19.78
N LEU A 142 -46.48 7.08 -19.95
CA LEU A 142 -47.71 7.76 -20.31
C LEU A 142 -48.72 7.70 -19.16
N ARG A 143 -48.57 8.58 -18.17
CA ARG A 143 -49.67 9.05 -17.30
C ARG A 143 -49.50 10.52 -17.00
#